data_AF-A0A969XL51-F1
#
_entry.id   AF-A0A969XL51-F1
#
_cell.length_a   1.000
_cell.length_b   1.000
_cell.length_c   1.000
_cell.angle_alpha   90.00
_cell.angle_beta   90.00
_cell.angle_gamma   90.00
#
_symmetry.space_group_name_H-M   'P 1'
#
loop_
_entity.id
_entity.type
_entity.pdbx_description
1 polymer ?
#
loop_
_entity_poly.entity_id
_entity_poly.type
_entity_poly.pdbx_seq_one_letter_code
_entity_poly.pdbx_strand_id
1 'polypeptide(L)'
;MAKQIRVTVWNEFRHEKTHEAVAKMYPEGIHGQISKFLGANADMTVRTATLDEPDNGLPEAVLAETDVLTWWGHMAHGDVADETVDRVQARILEGMGLVVLHSGHFSK
;
A
#
# COMPACT_ATOMS: atom_id res chain seq x y z
N MET A 1 -9.04 26.13 0.31
CA MET A 1 -8.41 24.95 0.96
C MET A 1 -7.39 24.40 -0.04
N ALA A 2 -6.14 24.21 0.35
CA ALA A 2 -5.20 23.47 -0.50
C ALA A 2 -5.71 22.03 -0.67
N LYS A 3 -5.59 21.46 -1.86
CA LYS A 3 -6.02 20.07 -2.11
C LYS A 3 -5.14 19.14 -1.27
N GLN A 4 -5.73 18.35 -0.38
CA GLN A 4 -5.00 17.34 0.39
C GLN A 4 -4.52 16.21 -0.53
N ILE A 5 -3.32 15.70 -0.26
CA ILE A 5 -2.73 14.56 -0.97
C ILE A 5 -3.33 13.28 -0.42
N ARG A 6 -3.91 12.44 -1.29
CA ARG A 6 -4.52 11.16 -0.91
C ARG A 6 -3.50 10.04 -1.08
N VAL A 7 -3.07 9.46 0.04
CA VAL A 7 -2.05 8.40 0.07
C VAL A 7 -2.71 7.06 0.39
N THR A 8 -2.40 6.05 -0.41
CA THR A 8 -2.73 4.65 -0.09
C THR A 8 -1.46 3.92 0.29
N VAL A 9 -1.43 3.38 1.51
CA VAL A 9 -0.29 2.62 2.03
C VAL A 9 -0.58 1.14 1.88
N TRP A 10 0.03 0.51 0.88
CA TRP A 10 -0.16 -0.91 0.60
C TRP A 10 0.93 -1.76 1.26
N ASN A 11 0.51 -2.82 1.95
CA ASN A 11 1.41 -3.75 2.62
C ASN A 11 0.95 -5.20 2.43
N GLU A 12 1.88 -6.07 2.05
CA GLU A 12 1.63 -7.51 1.93
C GLU A 12 1.01 -8.13 3.19
N PHE A 13 1.42 -7.67 4.39
CA PHE A 13 0.85 -8.03 5.68
C PHE A 13 0.83 -9.54 6.01
N ARG A 14 1.78 -10.31 5.47
CA ARG A 14 1.95 -11.74 5.75
C ARG A 14 2.94 -11.99 6.91
N HIS A 15 4.04 -11.23 6.97
CA HIS A 15 5.04 -11.38 8.02
C HIS A 15 4.48 -11.08 9.40
N GLU A 16 3.70 -10.01 9.54
CA GLU A 16 3.14 -9.57 10.81
C GLU A 16 2.05 -10.52 11.34
N LYS A 17 1.47 -11.37 10.47
CA LYS A 17 0.50 -12.41 10.86
C LYS A 17 1.16 -13.73 11.27
N THR A 18 2.39 -13.98 10.84
CA THR A 18 3.03 -15.31 10.92
C THR A 18 4.31 -15.33 11.77
N HIS A 19 4.98 -14.19 11.94
CA HIS A 19 6.21 -14.06 12.73
C HIS A 19 5.98 -13.23 13.99
N GLU A 20 6.05 -13.87 15.15
CA GLU A 20 5.75 -13.24 16.45
C GLU A 20 6.63 -12.01 16.75
N ALA A 21 7.93 -12.07 16.43
CA ALA A 21 8.84 -10.94 16.62
C ALA A 21 8.44 -9.72 15.77
N VAL A 22 7.95 -9.97 14.54
CA VAL A 22 7.48 -8.91 13.64
C VAL A 22 6.15 -8.36 14.13
N ALA A 23 5.20 -9.22 14.52
CA ALA A 23 3.92 -8.82 15.10
C ALA A 23 4.11 -7.94 16.36
N LYS A 24 5.09 -8.27 17.21
CA LYS A 24 5.44 -7.46 18.40
C LYS A 24 5.96 -6.07 18.02
N MET A 25 6.72 -5.95 16.94
CA MET A 25 7.23 -4.66 16.46
C MET A 25 6.15 -3.85 15.74
N TYR A 26 5.32 -4.53 14.94
CA TYR A 26 4.30 -3.96 14.08
C TYR A 26 2.92 -4.57 14.38
N PRO A 27 2.32 -4.25 15.53
CA PRO A 27 1.06 -4.88 15.96
C PRO A 27 -0.14 -4.56 15.07
N GLU A 28 -0.07 -3.45 14.33
CA GLU A 28 -1.05 -3.03 13.33
C GLU A 28 -0.46 -3.11 11.90
N GLY A 29 0.59 -3.90 11.72
CA GLY A 29 1.33 -3.98 10.46
C GLY A 29 2.23 -2.78 10.17
N ILE A 30 3.12 -2.94 9.19
CA ILE A 30 4.01 -1.87 8.73
C ILE A 30 3.18 -0.71 8.16
N HIS A 31 2.12 -1.02 7.40
CA HIS A 31 1.17 -0.04 6.88
C HIS A 31 0.52 0.80 7.99
N GLY A 32 0.19 0.21 9.15
CA GLY A 32 -0.36 0.94 10.29
C GLY A 32 0.62 1.97 10.87
N GLN A 33 1.91 1.65 10.94
CA GLN A 33 2.91 2.62 11.39
C GLN A 33 3.12 3.76 10.39
N ILE A 34 3.22 3.42 9.10
CA ILE A 34 3.38 4.43 8.04
C ILE A 34 2.15 5.33 7.96
N SER A 35 0.93 4.77 8.06
CA SER A 35 -0.30 5.56 7.98
C SER A 35 -0.45 6.52 9.15
N LYS A 36 -0.09 6.10 10.38
CA LYS A 36 -0.04 6.99 11.55
C LYS A 36 0.94 8.15 11.36
N PHE A 37 2.13 7.87 10.85
CA PHE A 37 3.13 8.91 10.60
C PHE A 37 2.68 9.90 9.53
N LEU A 38 2.22 9.41 8.37
CA LEU A 38 1.78 10.27 7.27
C LEU A 38 0.51 11.04 7.61
N GLY A 39 -0.45 10.40 8.31
CA GLY A 39 -1.72 11.00 8.71
C GLY A 39 -1.59 12.09 9.77
N ALA A 40 -0.42 12.27 10.38
CA ALA A 40 -0.13 13.42 11.25
C ALA A 40 0.03 14.74 10.47
N ASN A 41 0.21 14.68 9.14
CA ASN A 41 0.35 15.86 8.29
C ASN A 41 -1.04 16.35 7.85
N ALA A 42 -1.34 17.64 8.10
CA ALA A 42 -2.66 18.23 7.86
C ALA A 42 -3.05 18.32 6.36
N ASP A 43 -2.06 18.21 5.47
CA ASP A 43 -2.22 18.23 4.02
C ASP A 43 -2.33 16.82 3.40
N MET A 44 -2.41 15.77 4.22
CA MET A 44 -2.53 14.38 3.74
C MET A 44 -3.79 13.69 4.27
N THR A 45 -4.41 12.89 3.42
CA THR A 45 -5.42 11.89 3.81
C THR A 45 -4.86 10.52 3.50
N VAL A 46 -4.83 9.62 4.49
CA VAL A 46 -4.16 8.33 4.34
C VAL A 46 -5.16 7.18 4.54
N ARG A 47 -5.10 6.20 3.64
CA ARG A 47 -5.76 4.89 3.80
C ARG A 47 -4.73 3.77 3.71
N THR A 48 -5.09 2.60 4.19
CA THR A 48 -4.28 1.39 4.09
C THR A 48 -4.98 0.34 3.25
N ALA A 49 -4.21 -0.53 2.61
CA ALA A 49 -4.70 -1.69 1.87
C ALA A 49 -3.72 -2.85 2.05
N THR A 50 -4.21 -4.09 2.00
CA THR A 50 -3.38 -5.29 2.18
C THR A 50 -3.67 -6.39 1.16
N LEU A 51 -2.71 -7.31 0.99
CA LEU A 51 -2.77 -8.37 -0.02
C LEU A 51 -4.02 -9.25 0.07
N ASP A 52 -4.46 -9.57 1.30
CA ASP A 52 -5.55 -10.52 1.55
C ASP A 52 -6.95 -9.89 1.49
N GLU A 53 -7.04 -8.58 1.24
CA GLU A 53 -8.32 -7.92 0.98
C GLU A 53 -8.84 -8.25 -0.44
N PRO A 54 -10.15 -8.14 -0.70
CA PRO A 54 -10.68 -8.23 -2.07
C PRO A 54 -9.92 -7.30 -3.01
N ASP A 55 -9.65 -7.75 -4.24
CA ASP A 55 -8.85 -7.01 -5.22
C ASP A 55 -7.43 -6.65 -4.73
N ASN A 56 -6.87 -7.43 -3.80
CA ASN A 56 -5.65 -7.09 -3.05
C ASN A 56 -5.72 -5.70 -2.39
N GLY A 57 -6.92 -5.25 -2.03
CA GLY A 57 -7.19 -3.92 -1.45
C GLY A 57 -7.10 -2.75 -2.42
N LEU A 58 -6.95 -3.02 -3.73
CA LEU A 58 -6.75 -2.00 -4.77
C LEU A 58 -7.81 -2.09 -5.90
N PRO A 59 -9.11 -2.05 -5.58
CA PRO A 59 -10.13 -1.92 -6.62
C PRO A 59 -10.00 -0.56 -7.33
N GLU A 60 -10.60 -0.44 -8.52
CA GLU A 60 -10.55 0.80 -9.33
C GLU A 60 -10.96 2.04 -8.55
N ALA A 61 -12.01 1.93 -7.72
CA ALA A 61 -12.49 3.04 -6.89
C ALA A 61 -11.45 3.54 -5.89
N VAL A 62 -10.61 2.64 -5.34
CA VAL A 62 -9.51 3.03 -4.45
C VAL A 62 -8.45 3.77 -5.25
N LEU A 63 -8.00 3.21 -6.38
CA LEU A 63 -6.93 3.79 -7.19
C LEU A 63 -7.32 5.11 -7.88
N ALA A 64 -8.61 5.32 -8.17
CA ALA A 64 -9.14 6.61 -8.63
C ALA A 64 -9.04 7.68 -7.53
N GLU A 65 -9.05 7.26 -6.27
CA GLU A 65 -8.93 8.10 -5.09
C GLU A 65 -7.51 8.18 -4.51
N THR A 66 -6.53 7.58 -5.18
CA THR A 66 -5.13 7.59 -4.77
C THR A 66 -4.35 8.58 -5.62
N ASP A 67 -3.67 9.53 -4.96
CA ASP A 67 -2.69 10.41 -5.61
C ASP A 67 -1.28 9.79 -5.52
N VAL A 68 -0.96 9.12 -4.41
CA VAL A 68 0.30 8.38 -4.22
C VAL A 68 0.03 7.01 -3.58
N LEU A 69 0.56 5.95 -4.21
CA LEU A 69 0.58 4.60 -3.68
C LEU A 69 1.95 4.32 -3.07
N THR A 70 2.01 3.83 -1.84
CA THR A 70 3.23 3.20 -1.31
C THR A 70 3.10 1.69 -1.37
N TRP A 71 4.20 0.99 -1.62
CA TRP A 71 4.20 -0.45 -1.83
C TRP A 71 5.29 -1.15 -1.02
N TRP A 72 4.87 -1.99 -0.06
CA TRP A 72 5.75 -2.92 0.63
C TRP A 72 5.27 -4.36 0.43
N GLY A 73 6.15 -5.23 -0.07
CA GLY A 73 5.92 -6.66 -0.20
C GLY A 73 7.22 -7.45 -0.10
N HIS A 74 7.17 -8.75 0.17
CA HIS A 74 8.38 -9.55 0.37
C HIS A 74 8.23 -11.02 -0.02
N MET A 75 7.30 -11.77 0.57
CA MET A 75 7.28 -13.24 0.46
C MET A 75 6.21 -13.81 -0.47
N ALA A 76 5.28 -12.97 -0.90
CA ALA A 76 4.09 -13.34 -1.64
C ALA A 76 3.85 -12.40 -2.84
N HIS A 77 4.93 -11.92 -3.49
CA HIS A 77 4.83 -11.08 -4.70
C HIS A 77 3.99 -11.75 -5.81
N GLY A 78 4.05 -13.09 -5.91
CA GLY A 78 3.27 -13.87 -6.87
C GLY A 78 1.78 -13.95 -6.57
N ASP A 79 1.36 -13.67 -5.32
CA ASP A 79 -0.05 -13.75 -4.89
C ASP A 79 -0.84 -12.48 -5.26
N VAL A 80 -0.17 -11.41 -5.69
CA VAL A 80 -0.82 -10.20 -6.21
C VAL A 80 -1.44 -10.58 -7.56
N ALA A 81 -2.73 -10.33 -7.79
CA ALA A 81 -3.37 -10.68 -9.06
C ALA A 81 -2.77 -9.85 -10.22
N ASP A 82 -2.62 -10.46 -11.41
CA ASP A 82 -2.11 -9.75 -12.60
C ASP A 82 -3.02 -8.56 -12.95
N GLU A 83 -4.34 -8.72 -12.81
CA GLU A 83 -5.32 -7.65 -13.03
C GLU A 83 -5.14 -6.48 -12.06
N THR A 84 -4.66 -6.74 -10.83
CA THR A 84 -4.31 -5.67 -9.90
C THR A 84 -3.04 -4.95 -10.34
N VAL A 85 -2.02 -5.69 -10.80
CA VAL A 85 -0.78 -5.08 -11.32
C VAL A 85 -1.06 -4.20 -12.54
N ASP A 86 -1.85 -4.70 -13.50
CA ASP A 86 -2.23 -3.96 -14.70
C ASP A 86 -2.98 -2.66 -14.35
N ARG A 87 -3.94 -2.72 -13.41
CA ARG A 87 -4.65 -1.52 -12.92
C ARG A 87 -3.71 -0.52 -12.27
N VAL A 88 -2.80 -0.97 -11.40
CA VAL A 88 -1.84 -0.09 -10.72
C VAL A 88 -0.90 0.55 -11.73
N GLN A 89 -0.36 -0.23 -12.67
CA GLN A 89 0.53 0.25 -13.73
C GLN A 89 -0.16 1.33 -14.57
N ALA A 90 -1.38 1.08 -15.03
CA ALA A 90 -2.15 2.06 -15.80
C ALA A 90 -2.29 3.39 -15.05
N ARG A 91 -2.63 3.34 -13.76
CA ARG A 91 -2.79 4.53 -12.91
C ARG A 91 -1.48 5.30 -12.72
N ILE A 92 -0.35 4.59 -12.63
CA ILE A 92 0.98 5.22 -12.57
C ILE A 92 1.29 5.95 -13.88
N LEU A 93 1.02 5.31 -15.02
CA LEU A 93 1.22 5.93 -16.34
C LEU A 93 0.30 7.14 -16.55
N GLU A 94 -0.86 7.17 -15.90
CA GLU A 94 -1.79 8.31 -15.86
C GLU A 94 -1.39 9.41 -14.86
N GLY A 95 -0.30 9.22 -14.11
CA GLY A 95 0.28 10.24 -13.23
C GLY A 95 0.10 10.01 -11.73
N MET A 96 -0.44 8.86 -11.29
CA MET A 96 -0.40 8.47 -9.88
C MET A 96 1.05 8.23 -9.43
N GLY A 97 1.45 8.81 -8.30
CA GLY A 97 2.77 8.58 -7.73
C GLY A 97 2.93 7.17 -7.16
N LEU A 98 4.14 6.61 -7.23
CA LEU A 98 4.48 5.32 -6.62
C LEU A 98 5.76 5.45 -5.78
N VAL A 99 5.72 4.95 -4.54
CA VAL A 99 6.89 4.79 -3.68
C VAL A 99 7.06 3.31 -3.33
N VAL A 100 8.05 2.66 -3.94
CA VAL A 100 8.40 1.26 -3.66
C VAL A 100 9.38 1.20 -2.49
N LEU A 101 9.09 0.35 -1.51
CA LEU A 101 9.85 0.24 -0.27
C LEU A 101 10.55 -1.12 -0.15
N HIS A 102 11.85 -1.08 0.15
CA HIS A 102 12.65 -2.26 0.52
C HIS A 102 12.48 -3.41 -0.48
N SER A 103 12.04 -4.58 -0.01
CA SER A 103 11.82 -5.81 -0.78
C SER A 103 10.74 -5.69 -1.86
N GLY A 104 10.00 -4.58 -1.90
CA GLY A 104 9.14 -4.23 -3.03
C GLY A 104 9.88 -4.16 -4.38
N HIS A 105 11.22 -4.09 -4.38
CA HIS A 105 12.02 -4.18 -5.60
C HIS A 105 11.92 -5.54 -6.33
N PHE A 106 11.43 -6.59 -5.66
CA PHE A 106 11.15 -7.90 -6.26
C PHE A 106 9.68 -8.06 -6.67
N SER A 107 8.85 -7.02 -6.50
CA SER A 107 7.50 -7.02 -7.04
C SER A 107 7.55 -7.14 -8.56
N LYS A 108 6.59 -7.90 -9.11
CA LYS A 108 6.36 -8.01 -10.55
C LYS A 108 5.84 -6.69 -11.13
#